data_AF-A0ABD5YKG3-F1
#
_entry.id   AF-A0ABD5YKG3-F1
#
_cell.length_a   1.000
_cell.length_b   1.000
_cell.length_c   1.000
_cell.angle_alpha   90.00
_cell.angle_beta   90.00
_cell.angle_gamma   90.00
#
_symmetry.space_group_name_H-M   'P 1'
#
loop_
_entity.id
_entity.type
_entity.pdbx_description
1 polymer ?
#
loop_
_entity_poly.entity_id
_entity_poly.type
_entity_poly.pdbx_seq_one_letter_code
_entity_poly.pdbx_strand_id
1 'polypeptide(L)' 'MRIPQLTTIKGAFDYLILLILVLAAICGLYIIAVYVGIAPGL' A
#
# COMPACT_ATOMS: atom_id res chain seq x y z
N MET A 1 28.33 7.71 -2.54
CA MET A 1 26.96 7.94 -2.01
C MET A 1 25.99 7.20 -2.92
N ARG A 2 25.17 6.28 -2.37
CA ARG A 2 24.19 5.50 -3.14
C ARG A 2 23.08 6.46 -3.56
N ILE A 3 22.98 6.76 -4.85
CA ILE A 3 21.97 7.69 -5.37
C ILE A 3 20.60 7.11 -5.02
N PRO A 4 19.70 7.85 -4.35
CA PRO A 4 18.39 7.35 -3.98
C PRO A 4 17.63 6.92 -5.25
N GLN A 5 17.09 5.70 -5.26
CA GLN A 5 16.43 5.11 -6.42
C GLN A 5 15.24 5.93 -6.94
N LEU A 6 14.74 6.87 -6.14
CA LEU A 6 13.75 7.88 -6.50
C LEU A 6 14.12 8.73 -7.73
N THR A 7 15.41 8.94 -8.03
CA THR A 7 15.82 9.70 -9.22
C THR A 7 15.79 8.90 -10.52
N THR A 8 15.44 7.62 -10.48
CA THR A 8 15.32 6.78 -11.69
C THR A 8 13.86 6.45 -11.99
N ILE A 9 13.47 6.46 -13.27
CA ILE A 9 12.11 6.12 -13.72
C ILE A 9 11.70 4.74 -13.17
N LYS A 10 12.59 3.75 -13.27
CA LYS A 10 12.35 2.40 -12.73
C LYS A 10 12.09 2.42 -11.22
N GLY A 11 12.91 3.14 -10.45
CA GLY A 11 12.71 3.25 -9.00
C GLY A 11 11.39 3.92 -8.65
N ALA A 12 11.00 4.99 -9.36
CA ALA A 12 9.70 5.63 -9.16
C ALA A 12 8.52 4.66 -9.41
N PHE A 13 8.58 3.84 -10.46
CA PHE A 13 7.57 2.80 -10.71
C PHE A 13 7.54 1.72 -9.64
N ASP A 14 8.70 1.25 -9.17
CA ASP A 14 8.79 0.24 -8.10
C ASP A 14 8.14 0.77 -6.80
N TYR A 15 8.35 2.05 -6.45
CA TYR A 15 7.67 2.69 -5.32
C TYR A 15 6.16 2.84 -5.52
N LEU A 16 5.71 3.16 -6.74
CA LEU A 16 4.30 3.28 -7.08
C LEU A 16 3.57 1.94 -6.95
N ILE A 17 4.18 0.87 -7.43
CA ILE A 17 3.65 -0.50 -7.30
C ILE A 17 3.60 -0.90 -5.81
N LEU A 18 4.67 -0.63 -5.06
CA LEU A 18 4.70 -0.91 -3.62
C LEU A 18 3.59 -0.15 -2.89
N LEU A 19 3.37 1.12 -3.21
CA LEU A 19 2.31 1.93 -2.62
C LEU A 19 0.92 1.32 -2.89
N ILE A 20 0.66 0.91 -4.14
CA ILE A 20 -0.61 0.26 -4.52
C ILE A 20 -0.80 -1.04 -3.72
N LEU A 21 0.25 -1.85 -3.56
CA LEU A 21 0.19 -3.08 -2.78
C LEU A 21 -0.11 -2.81 -1.30
N VAL A 22 0.51 -1.80 -0.71
CA VAL A 22 0.26 -1.41 0.69
C VAL A 22 -1.19 -0.94 0.87
N LEU A 23 -1.71 -0.11 -0.05
CA LEU A 23 -3.10 0.34 0.00
C LEU A 23 -4.08 -0.82 -0.15
N ALA A 24 -3.81 -1.76 -1.06
CA ALA A 24 -4.62 -2.96 -1.23
C ALA A 24 -4.64 -3.83 0.04
N ALA A 25 -3.49 -3.98 0.71
CA ALA A 25 -3.41 -4.70 1.98
C ALA A 25 -4.23 -4.02 3.09
N ILE A 26 -4.15 -2.68 3.20
CA ILE A 26 -4.94 -1.92 4.18
C ILE A 26 -6.44 -2.08 3.91
N CYS A 27 -6.88 -1.96 2.65
CA CYS A 27 -8.27 -2.21 2.28
C CYS A 27 -8.72 -3.64 2.63
N GLY A 28 -7.89 -4.65 2.35
CA GLY A 28 -8.18 -6.04 2.71
C GLY A 28 -8.36 -6.23 4.22
N LEU A 29 -7.44 -5.67 5.01
CA LEU A 29 -7.53 -5.70 6.47
C LEU A 29 -8.77 -4.99 6.99
N TYR A 30 -9.15 -3.86 6.38
CA TYR A 30 -10.38 -3.15 6.72
C TYR A 30 -11.63 -3.99 6.45
N ILE A 31 -11.73 -4.63 5.29
CA ILE A 31 -12.85 -5.52 4.95
C ILE A 31 -12.97 -6.65 5.97
N ILE A 32 -11.85 -7.26 6.34
CA ILE A 32 -11.82 -8.31 7.37
C ILE A 32 -12.28 -7.74 8.72
N ALA A 33 -11.77 -6.58 9.13
CA ALA A 33 -12.15 -5.94 10.39
C ALA A 33 -13.65 -5.60 10.46
N VAL A 34 -14.25 -5.17 9.35
CA VAL A 34 -15.71 -4.95 9.24
C VAL A 34 -16.46 -6.27 9.36
N TYR A 35 -16.02 -7.32 8.67
CA TYR A 35 -16.68 -8.63 8.71
C TYR A 35 -16.64 -9.27 10.10
N VAL A 36 -15.56 -9.06 10.85
CA VAL A 36 -15.39 -9.54 12.23
C VAL A 36 -16.16 -8.65 13.23
N GLY A 37 -16.66 -7.49 12.81
CA GLY A 37 -17.40 -6.55 13.67
C GLY A 37 -16.51 -5.70 14.58
N ILE A 38 -15.21 -5.61 14.28
CA ILE A 38 -14.25 -4.77 15.03
C ILE A 38 -14.37 -3.31 14.60
N ALA A 39 -14.66 -3.06 13.32
CA ALA A 39 -14.83 -1.73 12.76
C ALA A 39 -16.29 -1.51 12.33
N PRO A 40 -16.84 -0.30 12.49
CA PRO A 40 -18.16 0.01 11.95
C PRO A 40 -18.11 -0.14 10.42
N GLY A 41 -19.06 -0.90 9.87
CA GLY A 41 -19.32 -0.84 8.44
C GLY A 41 -19.74 0.58 8.09
N LEU A 42 -19.09 1.16 7.07
CA LEU A 42 -19.53 2.43 6.48
C LEU A 42 -20.98 2.34 6.00
#